data_AF-A0AAV1CI36-F1
#
_entry.id   AF-A0AAV1CI36-F1
#
_cell.length_a   1.000
_cell.length_b   1.000
_cell.length_c   1.000
_cell.angle_alpha   90.00
_cell.angle_beta   90.00
_cell.angle_gamma   90.00
#
_symmetry.space_group_name_H-M   'P 1'
#
loop_
_entity.id
_entity.type
_entity.pdbx_description
1 polymer ?
#
loop_
_entity_poly.entity_id
_entity_poly.type
_entity_poly.pdbx_seq_one_letter_code
_entity_poly.pdbx_strand_id
1 'polypeptide(L)'
;MEHLRVIQSEYDKLEQRFALDELVYEKSTTEHNELLQKFDVLSVKLYNMRCDIVNGDVQVDGVGEGAKEEDTTDQKGVPNFWVMALKNNDKIPAMITKDDEVFLKYLKDIKVSMVDQHKSFILEYAFDINPFSKNSMLT
;
A
#
# COMPACT_ATOMS: atom_id res chain seq x y z
N MET A 1 48.80 -2.78 -37.31
CA MET A 1 47.58 -3.32 -37.94
C MET A 1 47.06 -4.52 -37.17
N GLU A 2 47.85 -5.58 -36.97
CA GLU A 2 47.35 -6.79 -36.29
C GLU A 2 46.95 -6.59 -34.82
N HIS A 3 47.78 -5.91 -34.03
CA HIS A 3 47.43 -5.60 -32.63
C HIS A 3 46.14 -4.77 -32.49
N LEU A 4 45.86 -3.88 -33.43
CA LEU A 4 44.61 -3.09 -33.43
C LEU A 4 43.39 -3.96 -33.75
N ARG A 5 43.53 -4.97 -34.61
CA ARG A 5 42.45 -5.94 -34.89
C ARG A 5 42.13 -6.80 -33.66
N VAL A 6 43.16 -7.21 -32.91
CA VAL A 6 42.98 -7.96 -31.67
C VAL A 6 42.22 -7.11 -30.65
N ILE A 7 42.62 -5.85 -30.46
CA ILE A 7 41.92 -4.92 -29.57
C ILE A 7 40.46 -4.72 -30.02
N GLN A 8 40.22 -4.53 -31.31
CA GLN A 8 38.85 -4.40 -31.83
C GLN A 8 38.02 -5.66 -31.57
N SER A 9 38.57 -6.85 -31.80
CA SER A 9 37.85 -8.10 -31.54
C SER A 9 37.50 -8.28 -30.06
N GLU A 10 38.39 -7.89 -29.14
CA GLU A 10 38.09 -7.94 -27.70
C GLU A 10 37.03 -6.90 -27.29
N TYR A 11 37.06 -5.71 -27.89
CA TYR A 11 36.01 -4.70 -27.71
C TYR A 11 34.65 -5.23 -28.21
N ASP A 12 34.60 -5.82 -29.40
CA ASP A 12 33.36 -6.36 -29.97
C ASP A 12 32.77 -7.47 -29.09
N LYS A 13 33.61 -8.33 -28.50
CA LYS A 13 33.18 -9.35 -27.52
C LYS A 13 32.63 -8.73 -26.24
N LEU A 14 33.29 -7.67 -25.75
CA LEU A 14 32.83 -6.96 -24.56
C LEU A 14 31.48 -6.29 -24.80
N GLU A 15 31.30 -5.65 -25.96
CA GLU A 15 30.05 -5.02 -26.36
C GLU A 15 28.91 -6.04 -26.49
N GLN A 16 29.17 -7.20 -27.10
CA GLN A 16 28.21 -8.31 -27.16
C GLN A 16 27.79 -8.81 -25.77
N ARG A 17 28.75 -8.91 -24.84
CA ARG A 17 28.47 -9.33 -23.47
C ARG A 17 27.63 -8.28 -22.73
N PHE A 18 27.97 -7.00 -22.88
CA PHE A 18 27.19 -5.91 -22.28
C PHE A 18 25.74 -5.93 -22.78
N ALA A 19 25.52 -6.08 -24.09
CA ALA A 19 24.19 -6.17 -24.67
C ALA A 19 23.39 -7.39 -24.14
N LEU A 20 24.06 -8.52 -23.93
CA LEU A 20 23.43 -9.70 -23.34
C LEU A 20 23.04 -9.46 -21.87
N ASP A 21 23.94 -8.88 -21.07
CA ASP A 21 23.70 -8.58 -19.67
C ASP A 21 22.55 -7.56 -19.50
N GLU A 22 22.46 -6.57 -20.38
CA GLU A 22 21.36 -5.59 -20.42
C GLU A 22 20.01 -6.27 -20.70
N LEU A 23 19.96 -7.20 -21.66
CA LEU A 23 18.75 -7.96 -21.97
C LEU A 23 18.33 -8.88 -20.81
N VAL A 24 19.29 -9.52 -20.14
CA VAL A 24 19.02 -10.34 -18.96
C VAL A 24 18.47 -9.49 -17.82
N TYR A 25 19.03 -8.31 -17.61
CA TYR A 25 18.57 -7.36 -16.60
C TYR A 25 17.15 -6.86 -16.88
N GLU A 26 16.85 -6.47 -18.12
CA GLU A 26 15.53 -6.03 -18.54
C GLU A 26 14.48 -7.13 -18.35
N LYS A 27 14.82 -8.37 -18.73
CA LYS A 27 13.95 -9.53 -18.53
C LYS A 27 13.67 -9.76 -17.05
N SER A 28 14.70 -9.78 -16.20
CA SER A 28 14.53 -9.97 -14.76
C SER A 28 13.70 -8.87 -14.11
N THR A 29 13.88 -7.62 -14.55
CA THR A 29 13.09 -6.47 -14.06
C THR A 29 11.62 -6.60 -14.46
N THR A 30 11.37 -7.04 -15.70
CA THR A 30 10.01 -7.28 -16.20
C THR A 30 9.32 -8.38 -15.40
N GLU A 31 9.95 -9.53 -15.21
CA GLU A 31 9.40 -10.66 -14.43
C GLU A 31 9.11 -10.26 -12.97
N HIS A 32 9.99 -9.46 -12.35
CA HIS A 32 9.76 -8.94 -11.01
C HIS A 32 8.53 -8.02 -10.95
N ASN A 33 8.41 -7.10 -11.90
CA ASN A 33 7.27 -6.18 -11.97
C ASN A 33 5.94 -6.91 -12.21
N GLU A 34 5.92 -7.94 -13.07
CA GLU A 34 4.74 -8.78 -13.29
C GLU A 34 4.31 -9.52 -12.01
N LEU A 35 5.29 -10.01 -11.24
CA LEU A 35 5.02 -10.67 -9.97
C LEU A 35 4.43 -9.69 -8.94
N LEU A 36 5.00 -8.48 -8.82
CA LEU A 36 4.48 -7.44 -7.94
C LEU A 36 3.06 -7.03 -8.35
N GLN A 37 2.79 -6.83 -9.64
CA GLN A 37 1.46 -6.52 -10.15
C GLN A 37 0.44 -7.60 -9.80
N LYS A 38 0.81 -8.88 -9.93
CA LYS A 38 -0.04 -10.00 -9.53
C LYS A 38 -0.34 -9.96 -8.03
N PHE A 39 0.66 -9.65 -7.21
CA PHE A 39 0.51 -9.55 -5.77
C PHE A 39 -0.39 -8.36 -5.37
N ASP A 40 -0.24 -7.21 -6.02
CA ASP A 40 -1.08 -6.03 -5.81
C ASP A 40 -2.55 -6.34 -6.10
N VAL A 41 -2.85 -6.98 -7.23
CA VAL A 41 -4.22 -7.37 -7.58
C VAL A 41 -4.85 -8.29 -6.53
N LEU A 42 -4.07 -9.21 -5.95
CA LEU A 42 -4.55 -10.10 -4.89
C LEU A 42 -4.73 -9.35 -3.56
N SER A 43 -3.79 -8.47 -3.22
CA SER A 43 -3.81 -7.69 -1.99
C SER A 43 -4.97 -6.70 -1.97
N VAL A 44 -5.24 -6.01 -3.08
CA VAL A 44 -6.39 -5.09 -3.21
C VAL A 44 -7.71 -5.80 -2.93
N LYS A 45 -7.88 -7.05 -3.37
CA LYS A 45 -9.08 -7.84 -3.05
C LYS A 45 -9.25 -8.04 -1.55
N LEU A 46 -8.17 -8.41 -0.85
CA LEU A 46 -8.19 -8.62 0.60
C LEU A 46 -8.41 -7.30 1.35
N TYR A 47 -7.82 -6.19 0.89
CA TYR A 47 -8.01 -4.87 1.49
C TYR A 47 -9.43 -4.34 1.32
N ASN A 48 -10.05 -4.57 0.17
CA ASN A 48 -11.47 -4.24 -0.03
C ASN A 48 -12.36 -5.07 0.91
N MET A 49 -12.12 -6.37 1.06
CA MET A 49 -12.86 -7.19 2.03
C MET A 49 -12.70 -6.68 3.47
N ARG A 50 -11.49 -6.28 3.87
CA ARG A 50 -11.25 -5.65 5.17
C ARG A 50 -12.04 -4.35 5.29
N CYS A 51 -12.04 -3.51 4.26
CA CYS A 51 -12.77 -2.25 4.23
C CYS A 51 -14.27 -2.49 4.45
N ASP A 52 -14.86 -3.45 3.74
CA ASP A 52 -16.27 -3.79 3.89
C ASP A 52 -16.60 -4.28 5.31
N ILE A 53 -15.74 -5.09 5.93
CA ILE A 53 -15.92 -5.56 7.31
C ILE A 53 -15.76 -4.44 8.33
N VAL A 54 -14.70 -3.64 8.21
CA VAL A 54 -14.39 -2.53 9.14
C VAL A 54 -15.51 -1.50 9.12
N ASN A 55 -16.09 -1.21 7.95
CA ASN A 55 -17.23 -0.30 7.81
C ASN A 55 -18.59 -1.00 8.03
N GLY A 56 -18.59 -2.32 8.28
CA GLY A 56 -19.75 -3.16 8.57
C GLY A 56 -20.72 -3.36 7.40
N ASP A 57 -20.28 -3.11 6.16
CA ASP A 57 -21.03 -3.42 4.95
C ASP A 57 -21.20 -4.93 4.73
N VAL A 58 -20.33 -5.73 5.35
CA VAL A 58 -20.45 -7.19 5.47
C VAL A 58 -20.43 -7.58 6.94
N GLN A 59 -21.46 -8.30 7.40
CA GLN A 59 -21.46 -8.94 8.71
C GLN A 59 -20.78 -10.31 8.59
N VAL A 60 -19.83 -10.59 9.48
CA VAL A 60 -19.18 -11.89 9.59
C VAL A 60 -19.70 -12.55 10.86
N ASP A 61 -20.37 -13.69 10.71
CA ASP A 61 -20.85 -14.46 11.86
C ASP A 61 -19.64 -15.09 12.59
N GLY A 62 -19.28 -14.53 13.75
CA GLY A 62 -18.39 -15.17 14.73
C GLY A 62 -17.21 -14.33 15.21
N VAL A 63 -17.13 -14.26 16.56
CA VAL A 63 -16.06 -13.70 17.42
C VAL A 63 -16.16 -12.20 17.72
N GLY A 64 -16.85 -11.86 18.82
CA GLY A 64 -16.85 -10.50 19.38
C GLY A 64 -17.68 -10.26 20.63
N GLU A 65 -17.87 -11.23 21.52
CA GLU A 65 -18.28 -10.93 22.92
C GLU A 65 -17.08 -10.29 23.63
N GLY A 66 -17.03 -8.95 23.67
CA GLY A 66 -15.90 -8.27 24.32
C GLY A 66 -15.91 -6.75 24.40
N ALA A 67 -16.90 -6.03 23.87
CA ALA A 67 -17.00 -4.59 24.05
C ALA A 67 -18.01 -4.26 25.15
N LYS A 68 -17.52 -3.88 26.33
CA LYS A 68 -18.33 -3.22 27.36
C LYS A 68 -18.79 -1.86 26.81
N GLU A 69 -20.09 -1.65 26.86
CA GLU A 69 -20.82 -0.48 26.38
C GLU A 69 -20.32 0.83 27.01
N GLU A 70 -20.20 1.87 26.19
CA GLU A 70 -20.62 3.24 26.53
C GLU A 70 -21.02 3.98 25.23
N ASP A 71 -22.34 4.08 25.07
CA ASP A 71 -23.17 5.10 24.41
C ASP A 71 -22.87 5.56 22.96
N THR A 72 -23.65 5.04 22.01
CA THR A 72 -24.59 5.76 21.12
C THR A 72 -24.78 4.99 19.79
N THR A 73 -26.02 4.56 19.54
CA THR A 73 -26.69 4.28 18.23
C THR A 73 -25.88 3.63 17.09
N ASP A 74 -26.27 2.42 16.68
CA ASP A 74 -25.90 1.78 15.40
C ASP A 74 -24.39 1.64 15.13
N GLN A 75 -23.67 0.88 15.97
CA GLN A 75 -22.28 0.49 15.65
C GLN A 75 -22.25 -0.58 14.55
N LYS A 76 -22.41 -0.15 13.31
CA LYS A 76 -22.11 -0.95 12.11
C LYS A 76 -20.59 -1.03 11.95
N GLY A 77 -20.03 -2.24 11.89
CA GLY A 77 -18.60 -2.47 11.62
C GLY A 77 -17.71 -2.57 12.87
N VAL A 78 -16.43 -2.21 12.73
CA VAL A 78 -15.40 -2.25 13.79
C VAL A 78 -15.01 -0.82 14.19
N PRO A 79 -15.53 -0.28 15.30
CA PRO A 79 -15.29 1.10 15.70
C PRO A 79 -13.81 1.41 15.95
N ASN A 80 -13.38 2.63 15.59
CA ASN A 80 -12.03 3.16 15.82
C ASN A 80 -10.88 2.27 15.27
N PHE A 81 -11.16 1.36 14.34
CA PHE A 81 -10.20 0.39 13.83
C PHE A 81 -8.86 1.03 13.42
N TRP A 82 -8.92 2.06 12.57
CA TRP A 82 -7.71 2.71 12.04
C TRP A 82 -6.97 3.54 13.08
N VAL A 83 -7.68 4.24 13.97
CA VAL A 83 -7.04 4.98 15.08
C VAL A 83 -6.22 4.01 15.95
N MET A 84 -6.82 2.88 16.32
CA MET A 84 -6.14 1.84 17.09
C MET A 84 -4.98 1.23 16.32
N ALA A 85 -5.17 0.91 15.03
CA ALA A 85 -4.11 0.34 14.19
C ALA A 85 -2.89 1.28 14.08
N LEU A 86 -3.12 2.58 13.86
CA LEU A 86 -2.05 3.58 13.76
C LEU A 86 -1.36 3.82 15.11
N LYS A 87 -2.11 3.81 16.21
CA LYS A 87 -1.56 3.97 17.58
C LYS A 87 -0.79 2.74 18.07
N ASN A 88 -1.03 1.57 17.49
CA ASN A 88 -0.29 0.35 17.80
C ASN A 88 0.97 0.16 16.95
N ASN A 89 1.24 1.07 16.02
CA ASN A 89 2.49 1.07 15.25
C ASN A 89 3.65 1.61 16.10
N ASP A 90 4.89 1.23 15.80
CA ASP A 90 6.05 1.66 16.58
C ASP A 90 6.42 3.14 16.41
N LYS A 91 6.13 3.75 15.25
CA LYS A 91 6.63 5.08 14.87
C LYS A 91 5.55 6.14 14.78
N ILE A 92 4.38 5.77 14.28
CA ILE A 92 3.26 6.68 14.03
C ILE A 92 2.69 7.32 15.31
N PRO A 93 2.61 6.66 16.48
CA PRO A 93 1.92 7.24 17.65
C PRO A 93 2.53 8.54 18.14
N ALA A 94 3.85 8.70 18.00
CA ALA A 94 4.55 9.93 18.36
C ALA A 94 4.16 11.14 17.49
N MET A 95 3.51 10.90 16.34
CA MET A 95 3.04 11.92 15.41
C MET A 95 1.56 12.26 15.59
N ILE A 96 0.80 11.44 16.32
CA ILE A 96 -0.64 11.62 16.51
C ILE A 96 -0.88 12.48 17.76
N THR A 97 -1.46 13.67 17.57
CA THR A 97 -1.93 14.51 18.67
C THR A 97 -3.32 14.11 19.15
N LYS A 98 -3.76 14.67 20.29
CA LYS A 98 -5.11 14.43 20.82
C LYS A 98 -6.21 14.87 19.86
N ASP A 99 -5.98 15.96 19.11
CA ASP A 99 -6.95 16.47 18.14
C ASP A 99 -6.98 15.59 16.88
N ASP A 100 -5.82 15.08 16.46
CA ASP A 100 -5.72 14.12 15.36
C ASP A 100 -6.47 12.83 15.70
N GLU A 101 -6.45 12.35 16.95
CA GLU A 101 -7.23 11.18 17.34
C GLU A 101 -8.72 11.36 17.08
N VAL A 102 -9.27 12.57 17.31
CA VAL A 102 -10.69 12.86 17.05
C VAL A 102 -10.97 12.88 15.55
N PHE A 103 -10.08 13.47 14.75
CA PHE A 103 -10.19 13.50 13.30
C PHE A 103 -10.10 12.10 12.67
N LEU A 104 -9.15 11.28 13.14
CA LEU A 104 -8.92 9.93 12.65
C LEU A 104 -10.07 8.96 12.96
N LYS A 105 -11.00 9.29 13.86
CA LYS A 105 -12.24 8.50 14.07
C LYS A 105 -13.11 8.43 12.82
N TYR A 106 -13.00 9.40 11.91
CA TYR A 106 -13.72 9.43 10.65
C TYR A 106 -13.01 8.69 9.52
N LEU A 107 -11.82 8.13 9.78
CA LEU A 107 -11.03 7.40 8.77
C LEU A 107 -11.66 6.03 8.51
N LYS A 108 -12.08 5.80 7.26
CA LYS A 108 -12.73 4.57 6.80
C LYS A 108 -11.75 3.55 6.26
N ASP A 109 -10.73 4.03 5.54
CA ASP A 109 -9.77 3.18 4.86
C ASP A 109 -8.46 3.92 4.59
N ILE A 110 -7.38 3.16 4.51
CA ILE A 110 -6.08 3.60 4.02
C ILE A 110 -5.70 2.68 2.87
N LYS A 111 -5.57 3.25 1.67
CA LYS A 111 -5.17 2.52 0.46
C LYS A 111 -3.75 2.92 0.05
N VAL A 112 -3.05 1.97 -0.55
CA VAL A 112 -1.75 2.21 -1.17
C VAL A 112 -1.86 1.87 -2.66
N SER A 113 -1.35 2.76 -3.50
CA SER A 113 -1.28 2.59 -4.94
C SER A 113 0.18 2.70 -5.38
N MET A 114 0.70 1.66 -6.03
CA MET A 114 2.06 1.64 -6.55
C MET A 114 2.11 2.36 -7.91
N VAL A 115 3.12 3.20 -8.11
CA VAL A 115 3.27 4.06 -9.30
C VAL A 115 4.67 3.89 -9.90
N ASP A 116 4.79 4.12 -11.21
CA ASP A 116 6.06 4.03 -11.96
C ASP A 116 6.79 2.70 -11.71
N GLN A 117 6.13 1.59 -12.03
CA GLN A 117 6.70 0.24 -11.88
C GLN A 117 7.21 -0.02 -10.44
N HIS A 118 6.40 0.33 -9.45
CA HIS A 118 6.73 0.17 -8.02
C HIS A 118 7.93 0.99 -7.52
N LYS A 119 8.37 2.02 -8.25
CA LYS A 119 9.42 2.95 -7.78
C LYS A 119 8.89 3.98 -6.80
N SER A 120 7.59 4.25 -6.81
CA SER A 120 6.94 5.14 -5.85
C SER A 120 5.57 4.61 -5.44
N PHE A 121 4.99 5.21 -4.40
CA PHE A 121 3.67 4.86 -3.91
C PHE A 121 2.91 6.11 -3.50
N ILE A 122 1.59 5.99 -3.54
CA ILE A 122 0.63 7.00 -3.08
C ILE A 122 -0.20 6.36 -1.97
N LEU A 123 -0.38 7.09 -0.86
CA LEU A 123 -1.29 6.70 0.21
C LEU A 123 -2.57 7.53 0.11
N GLU A 124 -3.71 6.87 0.12
CA GLU A 124 -5.02 7.52 0.08
C GLU A 124 -5.76 7.24 1.39
N TYR A 125 -6.12 8.30 2.10
CA TYR A 125 -6.85 8.25 3.36
C TYR A 125 -8.30 8.65 3.09
N ALA A 126 -9.22 7.69 3.18
CA ALA A 126 -10.63 7.90 2.90
C ALA A 126 -11.40 8.21 4.20
N PHE A 127 -12.11 9.34 4.24
CA PHE A 127 -12.84 9.79 5.42
C PHE A 127 -14.35 9.85 5.16
N ASP A 128 -15.13 9.55 6.20
CA ASP A 128 -16.55 9.91 6.24
C ASP A 128 -16.74 11.42 6.29
N ILE A 129 -17.95 11.87 5.96
CA ILE A 129 -18.34 13.29 6.10
C ILE A 129 -18.15 13.68 7.57
N ASN A 130 -17.33 14.71 7.80
CA ASN A 130 -16.90 15.10 9.13
C ASN A 130 -16.82 16.63 9.25
N PRO A 131 -16.88 17.19 10.47
CA PRO A 131 -16.89 18.63 10.69
C PRO A 131 -15.51 19.30 10.47
N PHE A 132 -14.43 18.54 10.31
CA PHE A 132 -13.07 19.05 10.22
C PHE A 132 -12.62 19.31 8.78
N SER A 133 -13.07 18.48 7.84
CA SER A 133 -12.68 18.54 6.44
C SER A 133 -13.85 18.30 5.50
N LYS A 134 -13.89 19.06 4.40
CA LYS A 134 -14.81 18.82 3.29
C LYS A 134 -14.32 17.72 2.33
N ASN A 135 -13.05 17.33 2.43
CA ASN A 135 -12.45 16.33 1.57
C ASN A 135 -12.77 14.94 2.10
N SER A 136 -13.38 14.10 1.27
CA SER A 136 -13.58 12.68 1.56
C SER A 136 -12.32 11.83 1.36
N MET A 137 -11.28 12.39 0.75
CA MET A 137 -10.01 11.71 0.49
C MET A 137 -8.84 12.67 0.66
N LEU A 138 -7.79 12.23 1.35
CA LEU A 138 -6.49 12.91 1.45
C LEU A 138 -5.41 12.03 0.84
N THR A 139 -4.44 12.65 0.17
CA THR A 139 -3.36 11.98 -0.57
C THR A 139 -2.05 12.73 -0.36
#